data_AF-A0A843RMT3-F1
#
_entry.id   AF-A0A843RMT3-F1
#
_cell.length_a   1.000
_cell.length_b   1.000
_cell.length_c   1.000
_cell.angle_alpha   90.00
_cell.angle_beta   90.00
_cell.angle_gamma   90.00
#
_symmetry.space_group_name_H-M   'P 1'
#
loop_
_entity.id
_entity.type
_entity.pdbx_description
1 polymer ?
#
loop_
_entity_poly.entity_id
_entity_poly.type
_entity_poly.pdbx_seq_one_letter_code
_entity_poly.pdbx_strand_id
1 'polypeptide(L)'
;MLDSVRYFLRLFEDATPAEERTPERLCDVLDRLLIAYHETADTAPETDAQPPSRDFQEDRRLMERCFSDFGLYGWSEPEERPGGDVMVGDAIDDLADLYAELRGVDWLSTNSGQADAVWGFRSGYRTHWGRHLLNLRSYLHWKLHEGP
;
A
#
# COMPACT_ATOMS: atom_id res chain seq x y z
N MET A 1 0.91 13.67 4.59
CA MET A 1 0.64 12.27 4.98
C MET A 1 -0.82 11.90 4.83
N LEU A 2 -1.71 12.34 5.74
CA LEU A 2 -3.11 11.88 5.77
C LEU A 2 -3.87 12.14 4.47
N ASP A 3 -3.59 13.26 3.78
CA ASP A 3 -4.20 13.52 2.47
C ASP A 3 -3.80 12.47 1.43
N SER A 4 -2.53 12.03 1.40
CA SER A 4 -2.07 10.95 0.51
C SER A 4 -2.71 9.62 0.89
N VAL A 5 -2.80 9.31 2.19
CA VAL A 5 -3.47 8.10 2.71
C VAL A 5 -4.92 8.07 2.23
N ARG A 6 -5.69 9.12 2.51
CA ARG A 6 -7.10 9.22 2.12
C ARG A 6 -7.29 9.27 0.60
N TYR A 7 -6.33 9.81 -0.14
CA TYR A 7 -6.38 9.80 -1.60
C TYR A 7 -6.18 8.40 -2.17
N PHE A 8 -5.28 7.62 -1.60
CA PHE A 8 -5.12 6.20 -1.93
C PHE A 8 -6.40 5.41 -1.59
N LEU A 9 -6.92 5.55 -0.36
CA LEU A 9 -8.10 4.82 0.10
C LEU A 9 -9.34 5.08 -0.77
N ARG A 10 -9.51 6.34 -1.22
CA ARG A 10 -10.60 6.73 -2.10
C ARG A 10 -10.67 5.95 -3.41
N LEU A 11 -9.56 5.43 -3.94
CA LEU A 11 -9.60 4.61 -5.16
C LEU A 11 -10.48 3.36 -5.02
N PHE A 12 -10.68 2.88 -3.80
CA PHE A 12 -11.40 1.65 -3.50
C PHE A 12 -12.80 1.88 -2.96
N GLU A 13 -13.23 3.13 -2.81
CA GLU A 13 -14.59 3.48 -2.41
C GLU A 13 -15.58 3.18 -3.54
N ASP A 14 -16.77 2.67 -3.20
CA ASP A 14 -17.83 2.38 -4.18
C ASP A 14 -18.26 3.60 -5.00
N ALA A 15 -18.09 4.81 -4.43
CA ALA A 15 -18.39 6.07 -5.10
C ALA A 15 -17.38 6.43 -6.21
N THR A 16 -16.18 5.84 -6.20
CA THR A 16 -15.15 6.11 -7.21
C THR A 16 -15.46 5.32 -8.47
N PRO A 17 -15.66 5.97 -9.64
CA PRO A 17 -15.96 5.30 -10.89
C PRO A 17 -14.88 4.29 -11.28
N ALA A 18 -15.28 3.21 -11.97
CA ALA A 18 -14.35 2.14 -12.36
C ALA A 18 -13.27 2.65 -13.34
N GLU A 19 -13.61 3.62 -14.19
CA GLU A 19 -12.70 4.28 -15.12
C GLU A 19 -11.60 5.10 -14.44
N GLU A 20 -11.77 5.47 -13.16
CA GLU A 20 -10.72 6.14 -12.38
C GLU A 20 -9.74 5.15 -11.73
N ARG A 21 -10.07 3.85 -11.73
CA ARG A 21 -9.25 2.78 -11.14
C ARG A 21 -8.28 2.22 -12.19
N THR A 22 -7.42 3.08 -12.73
CA THR A 22 -6.42 2.69 -13.73
C THR A 22 -5.07 2.37 -13.09
N PRO A 23 -4.21 1.56 -13.73
CA PRO A 23 -2.84 1.32 -13.26
C PRO A 23 -2.00 2.61 -13.17
N GLU A 24 -2.18 3.56 -14.10
CA GLU A 24 -1.51 4.87 -14.06
C GLU A 24 -1.95 5.69 -12.85
N ARG A 25 -3.25 5.67 -12.54
CA ARG A 25 -3.78 6.35 -11.36
C ARG A 25 -3.28 5.70 -10.08
N LEU A 26 -3.23 4.37 -10.04
CA LEU A 26 -2.64 3.65 -8.94
C LEU A 26 -1.16 4.03 -8.77
N CYS A 27 -0.40 4.11 -9.87
CA CYS A 27 0.96 4.63 -9.83
C CYS A 27 1.02 6.00 -9.15
N ASP A 28 0.25 6.99 -9.60
CA ASP A 28 0.26 8.34 -9.03
C ASP A 28 0.03 8.36 -7.52
N VAL A 29 -0.93 7.58 -7.02
CA VAL A 29 -1.24 7.56 -5.58
C VAL A 29 -0.15 6.86 -4.76
N LEU A 30 0.50 5.83 -5.30
CA LEU A 30 1.63 5.16 -4.66
C LEU A 30 2.82 6.10 -4.53
N ASP A 31 3.14 6.90 -5.56
CA ASP A 31 4.21 7.90 -5.46
C ASP A 31 3.90 8.99 -4.44
N ARG A 32 2.64 9.43 -4.36
CA ARG A 32 2.20 10.38 -3.33
C ARG A 32 2.34 9.85 -1.91
N LEU A 33 2.16 8.54 -1.71
CA LEU A 33 2.42 7.90 -0.42
C LEU A 33 3.92 7.89 -0.10
N LEU A 34 4.76 7.54 -1.07
CA LEU A 34 6.21 7.52 -0.91
C LEU A 34 6.78 8.91 -0.62
N ILE A 35 6.35 9.94 -1.35
CA ILE A 35 6.70 11.35 -1.07
C ILE A 35 6.24 11.73 0.34
N ALA A 36 4.99 11.41 0.69
CA ALA A 36 4.48 11.71 2.02
C ALA A 36 5.27 11.02 3.13
N TYR A 37 5.78 9.81 2.93
CA TYR A 37 6.68 9.15 3.87
C TYR A 37 7.96 9.96 4.10
N HIS A 38 8.60 10.43 3.03
CA HIS A 38 9.84 11.18 3.14
C HIS A 38 9.65 12.59 3.73
N GLU A 39 8.49 13.21 3.52
CA GLU A 39 8.18 14.54 4.06
C GLU A 39 7.65 14.52 5.50
N THR A 40 7.24 13.36 6.01
CA THR A 40 6.66 13.25 7.35
C THR A 40 7.75 12.99 8.38
N ALA A 41 7.98 13.91 9.30
CA ALA A 41 8.90 13.71 10.42
C ALA A 41 8.47 12.52 11.30
N ASP A 42 9.45 11.83 11.88
CA ASP A 42 9.20 10.72 12.80
C ASP A 42 8.71 11.24 14.16
N THR A 43 7.83 10.48 14.80
CA THR A 43 7.33 10.78 16.15
C THR A 43 7.10 9.49 16.92
N ALA A 44 7.22 9.55 18.24
CA ALA A 44 6.78 8.47 19.11
C ALA A 44 5.24 8.42 19.16
N PRO A 45 4.63 7.24 19.35
CA PRO A 45 3.20 7.15 19.61
C PRO A 45 2.91 7.70 21.02
N GLU A 46 1.70 8.22 21.20
CA GLU A 46 1.17 8.70 22.47
C GLU A 46 0.38 7.63 23.20
N THR A 47 -0.14 6.64 22.46
CA THR A 47 -0.99 5.57 23.00
C THR A 47 -0.65 4.21 22.39
N ASP A 48 -1.24 3.16 22.96
CA ASP A 48 -1.20 1.78 22.42
C ASP A 48 -2.46 1.44 21.60
N ALA A 49 -3.21 2.45 21.12
CA ALA A 49 -4.42 2.22 20.33
C ALA A 49 -4.11 1.38 19.08
N GLN A 50 -4.98 0.42 18.79
CA GLN A 50 -4.87 -0.43 17.62
C GLN A 50 -6.11 -0.27 16.75
N PRO A 51 -5.96 -0.16 15.41
CA PRO A 51 -7.11 -0.19 14.53
C PRO A 51 -7.85 -1.53 14.64
N PRO A 52 -9.16 -1.57 14.39
CA PRO A 52 -9.92 -2.81 14.43
C PRO A 52 -9.40 -3.79 13.38
N SER A 53 -9.20 -5.05 13.78
CA SER A 53 -8.91 -6.14 12.84
C SER A 53 -10.10 -6.35 11.90
N ARG A 54 -9.81 -6.64 10.63
CA ARG A 54 -10.79 -6.94 9.59
C ARG A 54 -10.39 -8.21 8.84
N ASP A 55 -11.35 -8.78 8.14
CA ASP A 55 -11.12 -9.96 7.30
C ASP A 55 -10.31 -9.56 6.07
N PHE A 56 -9.05 -10.00 6.04
CA PHE A 56 -8.17 -9.82 4.89
C PHE A 56 -8.79 -10.34 3.58
N GLN A 57 -9.61 -11.39 3.65
CA GLN A 57 -10.26 -11.93 2.45
C GLN A 57 -11.30 -10.97 1.87
N GLU A 58 -11.92 -10.11 2.68
CA GLU A 58 -12.81 -9.07 2.18
C GLU A 58 -12.03 -7.98 1.44
N ASP A 59 -10.89 -7.56 1.99
CA ASP A 59 -10.00 -6.58 1.36
C ASP A 59 -9.42 -7.13 0.05
N ARG A 60 -8.93 -8.38 0.05
CA ARG A 60 -8.43 -9.06 -1.14
C ARG A 60 -9.47 -9.11 -2.26
N ARG A 61 -10.71 -9.54 -1.95
CA ARG A 61 -11.82 -9.56 -2.93
C ARG A 61 -12.16 -8.17 -3.44
N LEU A 62 -12.02 -7.12 -2.63
CA LEU A 62 -12.21 -5.74 -3.09
C LEU A 62 -11.11 -5.37 -4.09
N MET A 63 -9.84 -5.69 -3.81
CA MET A 63 -8.73 -5.43 -4.73
C MET A 63 -8.92 -6.17 -6.06
N GLU A 64 -9.33 -7.45 -6.03
CA GLU A 64 -9.63 -8.24 -7.24
C GLU A 64 -10.74 -7.62 -8.10
N ARG A 65 -11.76 -7.01 -7.47
CA ARG A 65 -12.83 -6.32 -8.22
C ARG A 65 -12.34 -5.02 -8.83
N CYS A 66 -11.46 -4.30 -8.14
CA CYS A 66 -10.93 -3.01 -8.61
C CYS A 66 -9.88 -3.18 -9.71
N PHE A 67 -9.08 -4.25 -9.66
CA PHE A 67 -7.93 -4.48 -10.54
C PHE A 67 -7.90 -5.95 -10.99
N SER A 68 -8.95 -6.39 -11.68
CA SER A 68 -9.17 -7.81 -12.03
C SER A 68 -8.16 -8.40 -13.01
N ASP A 69 -7.35 -7.56 -13.66
CA ASP A 69 -6.30 -7.93 -14.60
C ASP A 69 -4.90 -7.93 -13.95
N PHE A 70 -4.82 -7.77 -12.63
CA PHE A 70 -3.58 -7.89 -11.87
C PHE A 70 -3.27 -9.36 -11.58
N GLY A 71 -2.01 -9.66 -11.31
CA GLY A 71 -1.58 -11.03 -11.07
C GLY A 71 -0.20 -11.13 -10.44
N LEU A 72 0.41 -12.29 -10.63
CA LEU A 72 1.67 -12.66 -10.01
C LEU A 72 2.86 -12.00 -10.71
N TYR A 73 3.92 -11.74 -9.94
CA TYR A 73 5.19 -11.24 -10.45
C TYR A 73 6.38 -11.90 -9.75
N GLY A 74 7.51 -11.98 -10.43
CA GLY A 74 8.77 -12.44 -9.82
C GLY A 74 9.48 -11.30 -9.10
N TRP A 75 10.04 -11.58 -7.92
CA TRP A 75 10.94 -10.66 -7.22
C TRP A 75 12.03 -11.43 -6.49
N SER A 76 13.15 -10.77 -6.21
CA SER A 76 14.24 -11.35 -5.43
C SER A 76 14.66 -10.37 -4.34
N GLU A 77 15.19 -10.90 -3.23
CA GLU A 77 15.82 -10.04 -2.23
C GLU A 77 17.17 -9.52 -2.72
N PRO A 78 17.64 -8.38 -2.19
CA PRO A 78 19.03 -7.99 -2.33
C PRO A 78 19.92 -9.04 -1.68
N GLU A 79 20.80 -9.65 -2.45
CA GLU A 79 21.73 -10.67 -1.97
C GLU A 79 23.17 -10.17 -2.03
N GLU A 80 23.98 -10.53 -1.02
CA GLU A 80 25.42 -10.23 -1.01
C GLU A 80 26.20 -11.06 -2.04
N ARG A 81 25.62 -12.16 -2.55
CA ARG A 81 26.22 -13.03 -3.57
C ARG A 81 25.16 -13.47 -4.57
N PRO A 82 25.48 -13.59 -5.87
CA PRO A 82 24.52 -14.04 -6.86
C PRO A 82 24.02 -15.46 -6.60
N GLY A 83 22.71 -15.69 -6.77
CA GLY A 83 22.14 -17.02 -7.00
C GLY A 83 21.08 -17.48 -6.00
N GLY A 84 20.49 -16.60 -5.21
CA GLY A 84 19.34 -16.96 -4.39
C GLY A 84 18.02 -16.86 -5.13
N ASP A 85 16.97 -17.07 -4.35
CA ASP A 85 15.69 -17.56 -4.85
C ASP A 85 14.85 -16.42 -5.46
N VAL A 86 14.31 -16.69 -6.65
CA VAL A 86 13.23 -15.88 -7.19
C VAL A 86 11.95 -16.25 -6.46
N MET A 87 11.40 -15.28 -5.75
CA MET A 87 10.11 -15.38 -5.08
C MET A 87 8.99 -14.92 -6.00
N VAL A 88 7.78 -15.38 -5.69
CA VAL A 88 6.56 -14.98 -6.37
C VAL A 88 5.81 -14.02 -5.45
N GLY A 89 5.57 -12.80 -5.92
CA GLY A 89 4.65 -11.84 -5.31
C GLY A 89 3.29 -11.87 -6.01
N ASP A 90 2.26 -11.41 -5.31
CA ASP A 90 0.90 -11.25 -5.82
C ASP A 90 0.49 -9.78 -5.66
N ALA A 91 0.26 -9.10 -6.79
CA ALA A 91 -0.10 -7.67 -6.79
C ALA A 91 -1.45 -7.39 -6.11
N ILE A 92 -2.35 -8.37 -6.06
CA ILE A 92 -3.62 -8.27 -5.33
C ILE A 92 -3.38 -8.34 -3.83
N ASP A 93 -2.50 -9.24 -3.38
CA ASP A 93 -2.15 -9.36 -1.96
C ASP A 93 -1.41 -8.09 -1.48
N ASP A 94 -0.45 -7.59 -2.27
CA ASP A 94 0.25 -6.34 -1.98
C ASP A 94 -0.71 -5.14 -1.82
N LEU A 95 -1.70 -5.05 -2.71
CA LEU A 95 -2.74 -4.02 -2.63
C LEU A 95 -3.60 -4.17 -1.39
N ALA A 96 -3.97 -5.40 -1.03
CA ALA A 96 -4.83 -5.69 0.12
C ALA A 96 -4.11 -5.36 1.44
N ASP A 97 -2.83 -5.74 1.57
CA ASP A 97 -1.99 -5.41 2.73
C ASP A 97 -1.80 -3.90 2.85
N LEU A 98 -1.44 -3.22 1.75
CA LEU A 98 -1.30 -1.76 1.73
C LEU A 98 -2.62 -1.06 2.12
N TYR A 99 -3.75 -1.51 1.61
CA TYR A 99 -5.07 -0.98 1.94
C TYR A 99 -5.45 -1.19 3.41
N ALA A 100 -5.19 -2.38 3.95
CA ALA A 100 -5.46 -2.68 5.35
C ALA A 100 -4.66 -1.76 6.28
N GLU A 101 -3.35 -1.61 6.04
CA GLU A 101 -2.49 -0.76 6.88
C GLU A 101 -2.83 0.72 6.78
N LEU A 102 -3.07 1.23 5.57
CA LEU A 102 -3.37 2.65 5.37
C LEU A 102 -4.74 3.06 5.91
N ARG A 103 -5.74 2.15 5.92
CA ARG A 103 -6.96 2.36 6.68
C ARG A 103 -6.71 2.42 8.19
N GLY A 104 -5.81 1.59 8.69
CA GLY A 104 -5.39 1.62 10.09
C GLY A 104 -4.82 2.99 10.48
N VAL A 105 -3.98 3.56 9.61
CA VAL A 105 -3.45 4.93 9.76
C VAL A 105 -4.56 5.98 9.79
N ASP A 106 -5.51 5.92 8.86
CA ASP A 106 -6.65 6.86 8.84
C ASP A 106 -7.53 6.72 10.10
N TRP A 107 -7.76 5.48 10.56
CA TRP A 107 -8.49 5.22 11.79
C TRP A 107 -7.78 5.81 13.02
N LEU A 108 -6.46 5.60 13.16
CA LEU A 108 -5.68 6.17 14.26
C LEU A 108 -5.75 7.69 14.29
N SER A 109 -5.76 8.32 13.10
CA SER A 109 -5.85 9.79 12.99
C SER A 109 -7.16 10.36 13.55
N THR A 110 -8.22 9.55 13.56
CA THR A 110 -9.56 9.95 13.99
C THR A 110 -9.87 9.50 15.43
N ASN A 111 -9.29 8.39 15.88
CA ASN A 111 -9.69 7.70 17.11
C ASN A 111 -8.64 7.71 18.22
N SER A 112 -7.40 8.11 17.91
CA SER A 112 -6.31 8.08 18.90
C SER A 112 -5.60 9.42 18.97
N GLY A 113 -4.98 9.83 17.86
CA GLY A 113 -4.22 11.07 17.80
C GLY A 113 -3.33 11.14 16.56
N GLN A 114 -2.85 12.36 16.27
CA GLN A 114 -1.99 12.58 15.13
C GLN A 114 -0.63 11.88 15.28
N ALA A 115 -0.08 11.84 16.50
CA ALA A 115 1.19 11.18 16.78
C ALA A 115 1.14 9.67 16.49
N ASP A 116 0.07 9.00 16.92
CA ASP A 116 -0.13 7.56 16.68
C ASP A 116 -0.30 7.25 15.18
N ALA A 117 -1.04 8.10 14.45
CA ALA A 117 -1.19 7.94 13.01
C ALA A 117 0.14 8.13 12.26
N VAL A 118 0.94 9.13 12.65
CA VAL A 118 2.27 9.36 12.07
C VAL A 118 3.21 8.20 12.39
N TRP A 119 3.23 7.75 13.64
CA TRP A 119 4.04 6.61 14.04
C TRP A 119 3.63 5.36 13.26
N GLY A 120 2.34 5.02 13.21
CA GLY A 120 1.82 3.86 12.48
C GLY A 120 2.13 3.91 10.98
N PHE A 121 1.99 5.08 10.36
CA PHE A 121 2.35 5.27 8.96
C PHE A 121 3.84 5.02 8.70
N ARG A 122 4.72 5.55 9.56
CA ARG A 122 6.17 5.45 9.36
C ARG A 122 6.75 4.11 9.79
N SER A 123 6.26 3.52 10.87
CA SER A 123 6.67 2.19 11.33
C SER A 123 6.25 1.15 10.30
N GLY A 124 5.00 1.17 9.85
CA GLY A 124 4.49 0.29 8.81
C GLY A 124 5.32 0.34 7.53
N TYR A 125 5.78 1.53 7.09
CA TYR A 125 6.61 1.62 5.88
C TYR A 125 7.90 0.82 6.02
N ARG A 126 8.56 0.98 7.16
CA ARG A 126 9.87 0.39 7.43
C ARG A 126 9.80 -1.12 7.61
N THR A 127 8.66 -1.63 8.07
CA THR A 127 8.52 -3.04 8.47
C THR A 127 7.63 -3.87 7.55
N HIS A 128 6.74 -3.24 6.77
CA HIS A 128 5.73 -3.97 5.98
C HIS A 128 5.29 -3.22 4.70
N TRP A 129 4.34 -2.28 4.75
CA TRP A 129 3.73 -1.70 3.56
C TRP A 129 4.70 -1.05 2.56
N GLY A 130 5.87 -0.60 3.01
CA GLY A 130 6.90 -0.05 2.13
C GLY A 130 7.41 -1.07 1.11
N ARG A 131 7.55 -2.35 1.50
CA ARG A 131 7.95 -3.41 0.57
C ARG A 131 6.86 -3.68 -0.45
N HIS A 132 5.61 -3.85 0.01
CA HIS A 132 4.45 -4.07 -0.87
C HIS A 132 4.31 -2.93 -1.88
N LEU A 133 4.45 -1.66 -1.45
CA LEU A 133 4.39 -0.52 -2.34
C LEU A 133 5.47 -0.58 -3.43
N LEU A 134 6.73 -0.85 -3.05
CA LEU A 134 7.85 -0.83 -4.00
C LEU A 134 7.75 -1.98 -5.01
N ASN A 135 7.40 -3.18 -4.55
CA ASN A 135 7.20 -4.33 -5.42
C ASN A 135 6.02 -4.10 -6.38
N LEU A 136 4.89 -3.62 -5.85
CA LEU A 136 3.72 -3.27 -6.66
C LEU A 136 4.04 -2.18 -7.68
N ARG A 137 4.84 -1.18 -7.31
CA ARG A 137 5.29 -0.14 -8.26
C ARG A 137 6.17 -0.71 -9.37
N SER A 138 7.07 -1.64 -9.05
CA SER A 138 7.87 -2.35 -10.05
C SER A 138 6.97 -3.15 -11.01
N TYR A 139 6.01 -3.89 -10.47
CA TYR A 139 5.01 -4.64 -11.24
C TYR A 139 4.22 -3.72 -12.20
N LEU A 140 3.74 -2.58 -11.71
CA LEU A 140 2.99 -1.62 -12.51
C LEU A 140 3.84 -1.00 -13.62
N HIS A 141 5.12 -0.70 -13.36
CA HIS A 141 6.02 -0.21 -14.38
C HIS A 141 6.17 -1.22 -15.52
N TRP A 142 6.43 -2.49 -15.17
CA TRP A 142 6.50 -3.57 -16.15
C TRP A 142 5.20 -3.66 -16.94
N LYS A 143 4.04 -3.73 -16.27
CA LYS A 143 2.72 -3.86 -16.92
C LYS A 143 2.41 -2.71 -17.88
N LEU A 144 2.82 -1.48 -17.56
CA LEU A 144 2.53 -0.29 -18.35
C LEU A 144 3.51 -0.04 -19.51
N HIS A 145 4.75 -0.54 -19.41
CA HIS A 145 5.83 -0.09 -20.30
C HIS A 145 6.71 -1.20 -20.88
N GLU A 146 6.70 -2.40 -20.31
CA GLU A 146 7.58 -3.51 -20.71
C GLU A 146 6.83 -4.79 -21.05
N GLY A 147 5.61 -4.94 -20.54
CA GLY A 147 4.72 -6.06 -20.82
C GLY A 147 4.39 -6.16 -22.31
N PRO A 148 4.16 -7.39 -22.82
CA PRO A 148 3.80 -7.64 -24.22
C PRO A 148 2.44 -7.05 -24.62
#